data_AF-A0A928E2K8-F1
#
_entry.id   AF-A0A928E2K8-F1
#
_cell.length_a   1.000
_cell.length_b   1.000
_cell.length_c   1.000
_cell.angle_alpha   90.00
_cell.angle_beta   90.00
_cell.angle_gamma   90.00
#
_symmetry.space_group_name_H-M   'P 1'
#
loop_
_entity.id
_entity.type
_entity.pdbx_description
1 polymer ?
#
loop_
_entity_poly.entity_id
_entity_poly.type
_entity_poly.pdbx_seq_one_letter_code
_entity_poly.pdbx_strand_id
1 'polypeptide(L)'
;MQIKCPKCADDKIVKNGQVFGWQRYKCKNCKYQFTKQAPAGKPLSLKLLVHLLHISGLSMREIASIVGVSAQSVSRWIKKWHGAYMSEIGKYETLYKADINTLLDCLSITQTDDFYVSSRVLPSGAKFNIVVQLPPKK
;
A
#
# COMPACT_ATOMS: atom_id res chain seq x y z
N MET A 1 -31.52 -1.35 6.44
CA MET A 1 -30.50 -0.37 5.94
C MET A 1 -31.03 0.29 4.67
N GLN A 2 -31.33 1.60 4.68
CA GLN A 2 -31.83 2.28 3.48
C GLN A 2 -30.72 2.46 2.43
N ILE A 3 -31.01 2.11 1.18
CA ILE A 3 -30.12 2.28 0.04
C ILE A 3 -30.49 3.61 -0.61
N LYS A 4 -29.60 4.60 -0.54
CA LYS A 4 -29.76 5.90 -1.19
C LYS A 4 -28.87 5.99 -2.41
N CYS A 5 -29.28 6.78 -3.39
CA CYS A 5 -28.48 7.05 -4.58
C CYS A 5 -27.20 7.79 -4.18
N PRO A 6 -25.99 7.31 -4.52
CA PRO A 6 -24.76 8.02 -4.20
C PRO A 6 -24.58 9.33 -4.99
N LYS A 7 -25.33 9.52 -6.09
CA LYS A 7 -25.24 10.72 -6.93
C LYS A 7 -26.19 11.84 -6.50
N CYS A 8 -27.41 11.51 -6.08
CA CYS A 8 -28.45 12.51 -5.80
C CYS A 8 -29.15 12.32 -4.45
N ALA A 9 -28.66 11.42 -3.59
CA ALA A 9 -29.18 11.09 -2.26
C ALA A 9 -30.65 10.60 -2.16
N ASP A 10 -31.36 10.53 -3.28
CA ASP A 10 -32.73 10.03 -3.39
C ASP A 10 -32.86 8.56 -2.94
N ASP A 11 -33.99 8.21 -2.35
CA ASP A 11 -34.32 6.91 -1.79
C ASP A 11 -35.14 6.02 -2.74
N LYS A 12 -35.60 6.56 -3.88
CA LYS A 12 -36.33 5.82 -4.93
C LYS A 12 -35.39 4.95 -5.74
N ILE A 13 -34.97 3.82 -5.16
CA ILE A 13 -34.03 2.87 -5.74
C ILE A 13 -34.73 1.56 -6.14
N VAL A 14 -34.41 1.03 -7.33
CA VAL A 14 -34.86 -0.30 -7.78
C VAL A 14 -33.68 -1.23 -8.06
N LYS A 15 -33.92 -2.54 -7.92
CA LYS A 15 -32.98 -3.56 -8.41
C LYS A 15 -32.85 -3.48 -9.92
N ASN A 16 -31.64 -3.61 -10.45
CA ASN A 16 -31.35 -3.48 -11.88
C ASN A 16 -30.31 -4.52 -12.33
N GLY A 17 -30.64 -5.80 -12.11
CA GLY A 17 -29.78 -6.94 -12.42
C GLY A 17 -28.67 -7.18 -11.39
N GLN A 18 -27.69 -8.00 -11.77
CA GLN A 18 -26.53 -8.36 -10.95
C GLN A 18 -25.24 -8.24 -11.76
N VAL A 19 -24.12 -7.98 -11.10
CA VAL A 19 -22.78 -7.96 -11.72
C VAL A 19 -21.78 -8.62 -10.79
N PHE A 20 -21.02 -9.60 -11.30
CA PHE A 20 -20.09 -10.40 -10.49
C PHE A 20 -20.73 -11.01 -9.22
N GLY A 21 -22.01 -11.41 -9.30
CA GLY A 21 -22.78 -11.93 -8.16
C GLY A 21 -23.34 -10.86 -7.21
N TRP A 22 -23.05 -9.58 -7.45
CA TRP A 22 -23.51 -8.47 -6.62
C TRP A 22 -24.76 -7.81 -7.17
N GLN A 23 -25.67 -7.41 -6.28
CA GLN A 23 -26.89 -6.70 -6.64
C GLN A 23 -26.60 -5.30 -7.21
N ARG A 24 -26.98 -5.06 -8.47
CA ARG A 24 -27.02 -3.71 -9.05
C ARG A 24 -28.33 -3.03 -8.73
N TYR A 25 -28.25 -1.71 -8.54
CA TYR A 25 -29.35 -0.83 -8.25
C TYR A 25 -29.40 0.30 -9.27
N LYS A 26 -30.59 0.86 -9.51
CA LYS A 26 -30.82 2.03 -10.37
C LYS A 26 -31.68 3.04 -9.63
N CYS A 27 -31.27 4.30 -9.63
CA CYS A 27 -32.05 5.41 -9.10
C CYS A 27 -33.19 5.75 -10.08
N LYS A 28 -34.44 5.85 -9.60
CA LYS A 28 -35.58 6.24 -10.45
C LYS A 28 -35.52 7.71 -10.86
N ASN A 29 -34.96 8.57 -10.01
CA ASN A 29 -34.81 10.00 -10.23
C ASN A 29 -33.70 10.30 -11.28
N CYS A 30 -32.43 10.17 -10.91
CA CYS A 30 -31.31 10.52 -11.80
C CYS A 30 -30.84 9.41 -12.75
N LYS A 31 -31.50 8.24 -12.76
CA LYS A 31 -31.16 7.05 -13.57
C LYS A 31 -29.77 6.44 -13.32
N TYR A 32 -28.99 6.94 -12.36
CA TYR A 32 -27.67 6.42 -12.00
C TYR A 32 -27.74 4.97 -11.52
N GLN A 33 -26.75 4.16 -11.92
CA GLN A 33 -26.66 2.74 -11.58
C GLN A 33 -25.46 2.47 -10.68
N PHE A 34 -25.63 1.68 -9.62
CA PHE A 34 -24.61 1.43 -8.61
C PHE A 34 -24.79 0.10 -7.89
N THR A 35 -23.76 -0.38 -7.20
CA THR A 35 -23.75 -1.65 -6.46
C THR A 35 -23.30 -1.33 -5.02
N LYS A 36 -24.19 -1.41 -4.03
CA LYS A 36 -23.85 -1.29 -2.58
C LYS A 36 -23.42 -2.69 -2.09
N GLN A 37 -22.39 -2.98 -1.29
CA GLN A 37 -21.30 -2.23 -0.64
C GLN A 37 -20.05 -3.13 -0.58
N ALA A 38 -18.93 -2.62 -1.07
CA ALA A 38 -17.61 -2.85 -0.49
C ALA A 38 -16.84 -1.54 -0.71
N PRO A 39 -16.01 -1.07 0.24
CA PRO A 39 -15.14 0.07 -0.02
C PRO A 39 -14.37 -0.17 -1.32
N ALA A 40 -14.29 0.86 -2.16
CA ALA A 40 -13.66 0.74 -3.46
C ALA A 40 -12.17 0.36 -3.27
N GLY A 41 -11.85 -0.89 -3.61
CA GLY A 41 -10.50 -1.42 -3.60
C GLY A 41 -10.06 -2.04 -2.27
N LYS A 42 -8.84 -2.59 -2.28
CA LYS A 42 -8.22 -3.21 -1.12
C LYS A 42 -7.83 -2.15 -0.06
N PRO A 43 -7.83 -2.51 1.24
CA PRO A 43 -7.53 -1.58 2.32
C PRO A 43 -6.12 -1.02 2.20
N LEU A 44 -5.89 0.17 2.78
CA LEU A 44 -4.60 0.83 2.75
C LEU A 44 -3.50 -0.03 3.39
N SER A 45 -3.81 -0.73 4.48
CA SER A 45 -2.89 -1.66 5.15
C SER A 45 -2.31 -2.71 4.20
N LEU A 46 -3.14 -3.27 3.31
CA LEU A 46 -2.70 -4.26 2.33
C LEU A 46 -1.75 -3.65 1.29
N LYS A 47 -2.02 -2.41 0.87
CA LYS A 47 -1.17 -1.70 -0.09
C LYS A 47 0.18 -1.38 0.55
N LEU A 48 0.21 -0.92 1.80
CA LEU A 48 1.43 -0.69 2.57
C LEU A 48 2.27 -1.97 2.70
N LEU A 49 1.64 -3.10 3.02
CA LEU A 49 2.30 -4.40 3.05
C LEU A 49 2.93 -4.76 1.69
N VAL A 50 2.22 -4.53 0.57
CA VAL A 50 2.77 -4.73 -0.78
C VAL A 50 4.02 -3.89 -1.02
N HIS A 51 4.06 -2.63 -0.55
CA HIS A 51 5.25 -1.79 -0.68
C HIS A 51 6.42 -2.32 0.14
N LEU A 52 6.18 -2.68 1.40
CA LEU A 52 7.23 -3.24 2.26
C LEU A 52 7.83 -4.52 1.68
N LEU A 53 6.99 -5.44 1.18
CA LEU A 53 7.45 -6.66 0.54
C LEU A 53 8.25 -6.38 -0.75
N HIS A 54 7.85 -5.36 -1.51
CA HIS A 54 8.56 -4.96 -2.72
C HIS A 54 9.94 -4.36 -2.42
N ILE A 55 10.04 -3.47 -1.43
CA ILE A 55 11.31 -2.89 -0.98
C ILE A 55 12.21 -3.97 -0.37
N SER A 56 11.62 -5.02 0.22
CA SER A 56 12.35 -6.19 0.73
C SER A 56 12.88 -7.13 -0.37
N GLY A 57 12.66 -6.80 -1.64
CA GLY A 57 13.23 -7.52 -2.78
C GLY A 57 12.36 -8.65 -3.34
N LEU A 58 11.11 -8.82 -2.88
CA LEU A 58 10.22 -9.81 -3.48
C LEU A 58 9.74 -9.36 -4.86
N SER A 59 9.64 -10.30 -5.79
CA SER A 59 9.06 -10.04 -7.10
C SER A 59 7.57 -9.73 -6.98
N MET A 60 7.05 -8.94 -7.91
CA MET A 60 5.61 -8.61 -7.93
C MET A 60 4.70 -9.85 -8.03
N ARG A 61 5.20 -10.97 -8.58
CA ARG A 61 4.48 -12.25 -8.66
C ARG A 61 4.40 -12.95 -7.31
N GLU A 62 5.51 -13.00 -6.57
CA GLU A 62 5.53 -13.56 -5.21
C GLU A 62 4.62 -12.77 -4.28
N ILE A 63 4.70 -11.43 -4.34
CA ILE A 63 3.83 -10.54 -3.55
C ILE A 63 2.36 -10.74 -3.91
N ALA A 64 2.04 -10.84 -5.21
CA ALA A 64 0.69 -11.10 -5.70
C ALA A 64 0.13 -12.43 -5.15
N SER A 65 0.96 -13.47 -5.11
CA SER A 65 0.63 -14.77 -4.51
C SER A 65 0.36 -14.66 -3.01
N ILE A 66 1.20 -13.94 -2.27
CA ILE A 66 1.07 -13.74 -0.81
C ILE A 66 -0.21 -12.97 -0.47
N VAL A 67 -0.50 -11.91 -1.24
CA VAL A 67 -1.56 -10.93 -0.93
C VAL A 67 -2.91 -11.31 -1.56
N GLY A 68 -2.94 -12.33 -2.43
CA GLY A 68 -4.16 -12.79 -3.10
C GLY A 68 -4.70 -11.78 -4.11
N VAL A 69 -3.81 -11.22 -4.94
CA VAL A 69 -4.13 -10.25 -6.00
C VAL A 69 -3.36 -10.56 -7.27
N SER A 70 -3.66 -9.85 -8.37
CA SER A 70 -2.86 -9.98 -9.60
C SER A 70 -1.53 -9.23 -9.50
N ALA A 71 -0.49 -9.71 -10.20
CA ALA A 71 0.77 -8.98 -10.32
C ALA A 71 0.60 -7.59 -10.95
N GLN A 72 -0.39 -7.41 -11.85
CA GLN A 72 -0.76 -6.09 -12.38
C GLN A 72 -1.26 -5.15 -11.27
N SER A 73 -2.05 -5.65 -10.32
CA SER A 73 -2.55 -4.85 -9.19
C SER A 73 -1.39 -4.36 -8.33
N VAL A 74 -0.44 -5.24 -8.03
CA VAL A 74 0.81 -4.91 -7.31
C VAL A 74 1.60 -3.83 -8.05
N SER A 75 1.85 -4.01 -9.36
CA SER A 75 2.57 -3.04 -10.19
C SER A 75 1.89 -1.66 -10.19
N ARG A 76 0.56 -1.61 -10.33
CA ARG A 76 -0.20 -0.36 -10.30
C ARG A 76 -0.08 0.36 -8.96
N TRP A 77 -0.10 -0.37 -7.84
CA TRP A 77 0.06 0.23 -6.52
C TRP A 77 1.47 0.78 -6.32
N ILE A 78 2.51 0.02 -6.67
CA ILE A 78 3.92 0.45 -6.64
C ILE A 78 4.12 1.73 -7.44
N LYS A 79 3.66 1.77 -8.70
CA LYS A 79 3.78 2.96 -9.56
C LYS A 79 3.05 4.18 -9.00
N LYS A 80 1.83 3.99 -8.49
CA LYS A 80 1.05 5.08 -7.89
C LYS A 80 1.76 5.67 -6.67
N TRP A 81 2.35 4.82 -5.83
CA TRP A 81 3.15 5.27 -4.70
C TRP A 81 4.41 5.98 -5.14
N HIS A 82 5.14 5.45 -6.12
CA HIS A 82 6.32 6.13 -6.68
C HIS A 82 5.98 7.53 -7.18
N GLY A 83 4.88 7.69 -7.91
CA GLY A 83 4.44 9.01 -8.41
C GLY A 83 4.12 10.01 -7.29
N ALA A 84 3.52 9.55 -6.19
CA ALA A 84 3.21 10.39 -5.02
C ALA A 84 4.45 10.71 -4.17
N TYR A 85 5.39 9.77 -4.08
CA TYR A 85 6.63 9.93 -3.30
C TYR A 85 7.64 10.82 -4.02
N MET A 86 7.74 10.71 -5.35
CA MET A 86 8.64 11.52 -6.18
C MET A 86 8.23 13.01 -6.23
N SER A 87 6.96 13.35 -5.99
CA SER A 87 6.52 14.75 -5.94
C SER A 87 6.83 15.45 -4.61
N GLU A 88 7.07 14.73 -3.51
CA GLU A 88 7.30 15.33 -2.19
C GLU A 88 8.72 15.12 -1.62
N ILE A 89 9.46 14.06 -2.02
CA ILE A 89 10.74 13.67 -1.39
C ILE A 89 11.95 13.81 -2.35
N GLY A 90 11.75 14.26 -3.59
CA GLY A 90 12.81 14.41 -4.61
C GLY A 90 13.92 15.43 -4.33
N LYS A 91 14.06 15.95 -3.10
CA LYS A 91 15.13 16.86 -2.68
C LYS A 91 16.31 16.19 -1.97
N TYR A 92 16.20 14.91 -1.61
CA TYR A 92 17.26 14.20 -0.89
C TYR A 92 17.81 13.04 -1.70
N GLU A 93 19.13 12.93 -1.75
CA GLU A 93 19.83 11.78 -2.31
C GLU A 93 19.52 10.57 -1.44
N THR A 94 18.70 9.65 -1.97
CA THR A 94 18.13 8.52 -1.20
C THR A 94 19.11 7.37 -0.98
N LEU A 95 20.24 7.39 -1.68
CA LEU A 95 21.28 6.40 -1.56
C LEU A 95 22.63 7.05 -1.87
N TYR A 96 23.47 7.14 -0.86
CA TYR A 96 24.84 7.62 -0.98
C TYR A 96 25.76 6.65 -0.25
N LYS A 97 27.03 6.64 -0.63
CA LYS A 97 28.04 5.85 0.07
C LYS A 97 28.32 6.53 1.41
N ALA A 98 28.00 5.85 2.49
CA ALA A 98 28.27 6.30 3.86
C ALA A 98 29.43 5.47 4.46
N ASP A 99 30.21 6.09 5.32
CA ASP A 99 31.14 5.39 6.22
C ASP A 99 30.43 5.01 7.53
N ILE A 100 31.15 4.35 8.44
CA ILE A 100 30.56 3.84 9.68
C ILE A 100 30.03 4.96 10.59
N ASN A 101 30.73 6.09 10.65
CA ASN A 101 30.36 7.21 11.50
C ASN A 101 29.11 7.91 10.93
N THR A 102 29.09 8.15 9.62
CA THR A 102 27.93 8.71 8.92
C THR A 102 26.70 7.81 9.11
N LEU A 103 26.87 6.49 9.09
CA LEU A 103 25.77 5.54 9.31
C LEU A 103 25.19 5.64 10.73
N LEU A 104 26.04 5.75 11.75
CA LEU A 104 25.62 5.90 13.14
C LEU A 104 24.90 7.24 13.38
N ASP A 105 25.42 8.32 12.81
CA ASP A 105 24.81 9.65 12.88
C ASP A 105 23.42 9.68 12.21
N CYS A 106 23.29 9.05 11.04
CA CYS A 106 22.03 8.98 10.30
C CYS A 106 20.90 8.29 11.07
N LEU A 107 21.25 7.27 11.86
CA LEU A 107 20.27 6.53 12.65
C LEU A 107 19.95 7.23 13.98
N SER A 108 20.70 8.28 14.35
CA SER A 108 20.47 9.06 15.59
C SER A 108 20.24 8.15 16.81
N ILE A 109 21.00 7.06 16.90
CA ILE A 109 20.76 5.96 17.85
C ILE A 109 21.00 6.45 19.27
N THR A 110 20.01 6.32 20.14
CA THR A 110 20.16 6.47 21.58
C THR A 110 20.19 5.10 22.27
N GLN A 111 20.77 5.01 23.47
CA GLN A 111 20.88 3.74 24.22
C GLN A 111 19.52 3.10 24.58
N THR A 112 18.42 3.83 24.39
CA THR A 112 17.06 3.42 24.74
C THR A 112 16.22 2.96 23.54
N ASP A 113 16.76 3.01 22.33
CA ASP A 113 16.02 2.66 21.12
C ASP A 113 16.02 1.15 20.88
N ASP A 114 14.83 0.60 20.58
CA ASP A 114 14.67 -0.78 20.12
C ASP A 114 14.73 -0.82 18.59
N PHE A 115 15.42 -1.83 18.04
CA PHE A 115 15.57 -2.00 16.58
C PHE A 115 15.10 -3.39 16.13
N TYR A 116 14.39 -3.43 15.01
CA TYR A 116 14.25 -4.66 14.24
C TYR A 116 15.26 -4.66 13.09
N VAL A 117 16.03 -5.74 12.97
CA VAL A 117 17.00 -5.91 11.89
C VAL A 117 16.65 -7.16 11.09
N SER A 118 16.49 -6.98 9.78
CA SER A 118 16.41 -8.09 8.83
C SER A 118 17.67 -8.09 7.99
N SER A 119 18.45 -9.16 8.07
CA SER A 119 19.71 -9.33 7.34
C SER A 119 19.59 -10.44 6.30
N ARG A 120 20.06 -10.17 5.09
CA ARG A 120 20.24 -11.18 4.04
C ARG A 120 21.58 -11.04 3.35
N VAL A 121 22.17 -12.18 2.99
CA VAL A 121 23.34 -12.23 2.12
C VAL A 121 22.84 -12.49 0.70
N LEU A 122 23.27 -11.66 -0.24
CA LEU A 122 22.96 -11.79 -1.67
C LEU A 122 23.93 -12.78 -2.32
N PRO A 123 23.59 -13.39 -3.47
CA PRO A 123 24.50 -14.27 -4.21
C PRO A 123 25.84 -13.63 -4.59
N SER A 124 25.90 -12.30 -4.68
CA SER A 124 27.13 -11.53 -4.90
C SER A 124 28.06 -11.49 -3.68
N GLY A 125 27.65 -12.04 -2.53
CA GLY A 125 28.33 -11.91 -1.25
C GLY A 125 28.00 -10.63 -0.48
N ALA A 126 27.28 -9.69 -1.09
CA ALA A 126 26.87 -8.45 -0.44
C ALA A 126 25.84 -8.71 0.67
N LYS A 127 25.97 -8.02 1.81
CA LYS A 127 24.99 -8.06 2.90
C LYS A 127 24.00 -6.91 2.73
N PHE A 128 22.72 -7.24 2.66
CA PHE A 128 21.62 -6.27 2.66
C PHE A 128 20.93 -6.33 4.02
N ASN A 129 20.81 -5.18 4.68
CA ASN A 129 20.16 -5.05 5.98
C ASN A 129 19.03 -4.03 5.88
N ILE A 130 17.85 -4.38 6.39
CA ILE A 130 16.78 -3.42 6.70
C ILE A 130 16.79 -3.22 8.20
N VAL A 131 16.98 -1.98 8.63
CA VAL A 131 16.92 -1.57 10.04
C VAL A 131 15.67 -0.73 10.23
N VAL A 132 14.85 -1.09 11.22
CA VAL A 132 13.68 -0.32 11.63
C VAL A 132 13.88 0.10 13.08
N GLN A 133 14.06 1.40 13.32
CA GLN A 133 14.09 2.00 14.65
C GLN A 133 12.67 2.18 15.16
N LEU A 134 12.40 1.68 16.36
CA LEU A 134 11.13 1.88 17.04
C LEU A 134 11.19 3.15 17.89
N PRO A 135 10.09 3.91 17.98
CA PRO A 135 10.03 5.02 18.93
C PRO A 135 10.11 4.49 20.37
N PRO A 136 10.69 5.26 21.31
CA PRO A 136 10.76 4.87 22.71
C PRO A 136 9.36 4.57 23.27
N LYS A 137 9.23 3.48 24.02
CA LYS A 137 7.98 3.15 24.71
C LYS A 137 7.72 4.21 25.79
N LYS A 138 6.55 4.85 25.73
CA LYS A 138 6.06 5.79 26.76
C LYS A 138 5.80 5.09 28.08
#